data_AF-A0A840GBL2-F1
#
_entry.id   AF-A0A840GBL2-F1
#
_cell.length_a   1.000
_cell.length_b   1.000
_cell.length_c   1.000
_cell.angle_alpha   90.00
_cell.angle_beta   90.00
_cell.angle_gamma   90.00
#
_symmetry.space_group_name_H-M   'P 1'
#
loop_
_entity.id
_entity.type
_entity.pdbx_description
1 polymer ?
#
loop_
_entity_poly.entity_id
_entity_poly.type
_entity_poly.pdbx_seq_one_letter_code
_entity_poly.pdbx_strand_id
1 'polypeptide(L)'
;MSIEQAKKQAKNLRRLLPAFIAEHPDGGKLADFQELVARTHGYPSFHAMSEAHKGADQVHQDPIGLGALQVSYQGVESWTMYDQNGNPKKPKRMAYGELLLPVPEYSEEDTLYKVAEEFDEACEMEGGLTGDFDDYSPQSINKLLRLAAKLTKQEPAFVDGYAFQVGAYVHTAQNKKAISLAEPLVALIFDMIAKCAAEHKTKALLMPYAHLSNRPFHRLAHGLVLAYLAEHETEKGVSLAKRMLDLWPNDNIGFRFIIADPYGND
;
A
#
# COMPACT_ATOMS: atom_id res chain seq x y z
N MET A 1 11.77 16.72 5.56
CA MET A 1 13.04 17.31 5.05
C MET A 1 14.14 16.27 5.15
N SER A 2 14.78 15.88 4.04
CA SER A 2 15.81 14.83 4.04
C SER A 2 17.12 15.26 4.70
N ILE A 3 17.94 14.28 5.12
CA ILE A 3 19.26 14.55 5.70
C ILE A 3 20.20 15.29 4.72
N GLU A 4 20.08 15.03 3.41
CA GLU A 4 20.85 15.72 2.38
C GLU A 4 20.37 17.17 2.17
N GLN A 5 19.06 17.42 2.28
CA GLN A 5 18.50 18.78 2.31
C GLN A 5 19.00 19.55 3.55
N ALA A 6 19.02 18.91 4.72
CA ALA A 6 19.54 19.49 5.95
C ALA A 6 21.04 19.88 5.82
N LYS A 7 21.86 18.99 5.26
CA LYS A 7 23.27 19.26 4.97
C LYS A 7 23.45 20.43 3.99
N LYS A 8 22.61 20.50 2.96
CA LYS A 8 22.63 21.58 1.96
C LYS A 8 22.22 22.92 2.59
N GLN A 9 21.20 22.93 3.45
CA GLN A 9 20.76 24.11 4.17
C GLN A 9 21.83 24.61 5.14
N ALA A 10 22.50 23.73 5.89
CA ALA A 10 23.60 24.11 6.77
C ALA A 10 24.77 24.76 6.00
N LYS A 11 25.14 24.21 4.83
CA LYS A 11 26.14 24.81 3.94
C LYS A 11 25.71 26.21 3.45
N ASN A 12 24.45 26.36 3.09
CA ASN A 12 23.91 27.64 2.63
C ASN A 12 23.88 28.69 3.74
N LEU A 13 23.45 28.33 4.94
CA LEU A 13 23.44 29.23 6.11
C LEU A 13 24.84 29.72 6.44
N ARG A 14 25.83 28.83 6.48
CA ARG A 14 27.23 29.19 6.70
C ARG A 14 27.74 30.18 5.64
N ARG A 15 27.36 29.97 4.37
CA ARG A 15 27.76 30.86 3.26
C ARG A 15 27.17 32.27 3.39
N LEU A 16 25.98 32.39 3.97
CA LEU A 16 25.24 33.65 4.08
C LEU A 16 25.63 34.49 5.30
N LEU A 17 26.46 33.97 6.21
CA LEU A 17 26.82 34.63 7.47
C LEU A 17 28.34 34.83 7.65
N PRO A 18 29.05 35.46 6.68
CA PRO A 18 30.50 35.62 6.75
C PRO A 18 30.96 36.55 7.89
N ALA A 19 30.20 37.60 8.21
CA ALA A 19 30.53 38.52 9.30
C ALA A 19 30.48 37.83 10.67
N PHE A 20 29.45 37.03 10.91
CA PHE A 20 29.29 36.24 12.14
C PHE A 20 30.46 35.25 12.34
N ILE A 21 30.92 34.61 11.26
CA ILE A 21 32.04 33.66 11.32
C ILE A 21 33.36 34.38 11.63
N ALA A 22 33.53 35.62 11.14
CA ALA A 22 34.71 36.42 11.44
C ALA A 22 34.75 36.87 12.92
N GLU A 23 33.60 37.15 13.52
CA GLU A 23 33.47 37.54 14.93
C GLU A 23 33.52 36.35 15.91
N HIS A 24 33.14 35.15 15.44
CA HIS A 24 33.10 33.93 16.25
C HIS A 24 33.86 32.77 15.57
N PRO A 25 35.21 32.84 15.51
CA PRO A 25 36.03 31.85 14.79
C PRO A 25 35.88 30.41 15.34
N ASP A 26 35.55 30.27 16.62
CA ASP A 26 35.35 28.97 17.27
C ASP A 26 33.96 28.36 17.03
N GLY A 27 32.96 29.18 16.66
CA GLY A 27 31.54 28.79 16.50
C GLY A 27 30.99 28.89 15.06
N GLY A 28 31.88 29.01 14.08
CA GLY A 28 31.55 29.12 12.64
C GLY A 28 31.80 27.84 11.84
N LYS A 29 31.93 26.68 12.49
CA LYS A 29 32.19 25.40 11.83
C LYS A 29 30.90 24.87 11.22
N LEU A 30 31.03 24.07 10.16
CA LEU A 30 29.85 23.49 9.51
C LEU A 30 28.98 22.66 10.47
N ALA A 31 29.60 22.01 11.47
CA ALA A 31 28.91 21.26 12.50
C ALA A 31 27.96 22.14 13.33
N ASP A 32 28.34 23.38 13.64
CA ASP A 32 27.51 24.30 14.43
C ASP A 32 26.22 24.68 13.66
N PHE A 33 26.33 24.86 12.34
CA PHE A 33 25.18 25.11 11.47
C PHE A 33 24.31 23.85 11.28
N GLN A 34 24.91 22.66 11.28
CA GLN A 34 24.17 21.41 11.24
C GLN A 34 23.36 21.20 12.54
N GLU A 35 23.94 21.49 13.69
CA GLU A 35 23.25 21.49 14.99
C GLU A 35 22.11 22.51 15.03
N LEU A 36 22.35 23.72 14.52
CA LEU A 36 21.31 24.75 14.42
C LEU A 36 20.13 24.30 13.55
N VAL A 37 20.40 23.76 12.35
CA VAL A 37 19.36 23.23 11.46
C VAL A 37 18.60 22.09 12.14
N ALA A 38 19.29 21.16 12.79
CA ALA A 38 18.64 20.07 13.51
C ALA A 38 17.64 20.60 14.56
N ARG A 39 18.06 21.59 15.36
CA ARG A 39 17.22 22.21 16.39
C ARG A 39 16.04 22.99 15.82
N THR A 40 16.20 23.71 14.71
CA THR A 40 15.07 24.39 14.06
C THR A 40 14.01 23.42 13.54
N HIS A 41 14.41 22.17 13.27
CA HIS A 41 13.51 21.09 12.86
C HIS A 41 13.09 20.17 14.01
N GLY A 42 13.28 20.60 15.27
CA GLY A 42 12.78 19.90 16.45
C GLY A 42 13.66 18.76 16.96
N TYR A 43 14.86 18.57 16.40
CA TYR A 43 15.79 17.53 16.85
C TYR A 43 16.75 18.06 17.92
N PRO A 44 17.11 17.24 18.92
CA PRO A 44 18.03 17.65 19.99
C PRO A 44 19.48 17.81 19.51
N SER A 45 19.85 17.12 18.42
CA SER A 45 21.15 17.25 17.75
C SER A 45 21.10 16.82 16.30
N PHE A 46 22.12 17.18 15.52
CA PHE A 46 22.25 16.68 14.14
C PHE A 46 22.49 15.17 14.09
N HIS A 47 23.16 14.61 15.10
CA HIS A 47 23.29 13.17 15.24
C HIS A 47 21.92 12.50 15.43
N ALA A 48 21.08 13.02 16.34
CA ALA A 48 19.72 12.49 16.53
C ALA A 48 18.86 12.62 15.27
N MET A 49 18.98 13.73 14.54
CA MET A 49 18.34 13.89 13.24
C MET A 49 18.84 12.84 12.23
N SER A 50 20.16 12.60 12.18
CA SER A 50 20.74 11.58 11.30
C SER A 50 20.33 10.16 11.69
N GLU A 51 20.21 9.84 12.97
CA GLU A 51 19.76 8.51 13.44
C GLU A 51 18.27 8.30 13.17
N ALA A 52 17.44 9.33 13.34
CA ALA A 52 16.03 9.28 12.93
C ALA A 52 15.89 9.02 11.42
N HIS A 53 16.76 9.63 10.60
CA HIS A 53 16.80 9.37 9.17
C HIS A 53 17.45 8.04 8.81
N LYS A 54 18.43 7.52 9.58
CA LYS A 54 18.97 6.17 9.40
C LYS A 54 17.97 5.08 9.76
N GLY A 55 17.10 5.33 10.75
CA GLY A 55 15.96 4.49 11.06
C GLY A 55 14.90 4.49 9.95
N ALA A 56 14.77 5.60 9.22
CA ALA A 56 13.95 5.71 8.02
C ALA A 56 14.64 5.15 6.75
N ASP A 57 15.98 5.21 6.68
CA ASP A 57 16.83 4.73 5.58
C ASP A 57 17.25 3.26 5.73
N GLN A 58 16.81 2.56 6.78
CA GLN A 58 16.72 1.08 6.74
C GLN A 58 15.55 0.66 5.83
N VAL A 59 15.59 1.17 4.61
CA VAL A 59 14.95 0.58 3.44
C VAL A 59 15.69 -0.75 3.26
N HIS A 60 15.09 -1.82 3.76
CA HIS A 60 15.31 -3.14 3.18
C HIS A 60 15.14 -2.95 1.67
N GLN A 61 16.24 -3.09 0.91
CA GLN A 61 16.15 -3.23 -0.53
C GLN A 61 15.46 -4.57 -0.80
N ASP A 62 14.13 -4.53 -0.81
CA ASP A 62 13.29 -5.64 -1.18
C ASP A 62 12.99 -5.46 -2.67
N PRO A 63 13.43 -6.38 -3.57
CA PRO A 63 13.37 -6.16 -5.02
C PRO A 63 11.94 -6.03 -5.60
N ILE A 64 10.89 -6.23 -4.78
CA ILE A 64 9.47 -6.06 -5.13
C ILE A 64 8.84 -4.80 -4.49
N GLY A 65 9.52 -4.17 -3.52
CA GLY A 65 8.93 -3.37 -2.44
C GLY A 65 7.77 -2.43 -2.81
N LEU A 66 6.65 -2.55 -2.08
CA LEU A 66 5.46 -1.68 -2.12
C LEU A 66 5.73 -0.26 -1.58
N GLY A 67 6.95 0.26 -1.79
CA GLY A 67 7.34 1.59 -1.36
C GLY A 67 7.20 1.79 0.15
N ALA A 68 6.60 2.92 0.53
CA ALA A 68 6.33 3.26 1.92
C ALA A 68 4.98 2.70 2.44
N LEU A 69 4.31 1.82 1.70
CA LEU A 69 3.05 1.22 2.14
C LEU A 69 3.23 0.45 3.45
N GLN A 70 2.30 0.64 4.38
CA GLN A 70 2.28 -0.06 5.65
C GLN A 70 0.85 -0.43 6.07
N VAL A 71 0.75 -1.36 7.02
CA VAL A 71 -0.51 -1.65 7.72
C VAL A 71 -0.56 -0.83 8.99
N SER A 72 -1.44 0.17 9.01
CA SER A 72 -1.73 0.99 10.20
C SER A 72 -2.74 0.29 11.10
N TYR A 73 -2.41 0.13 12.39
CA TYR A 73 -3.33 -0.40 13.39
C TYR A 73 -4.33 0.68 13.82
N GLN A 74 -5.63 0.37 13.74
CA GLN A 74 -6.69 1.35 13.99
C GLN A 74 -7.41 1.17 15.34
N GLY A 75 -7.18 0.05 16.03
CA GLY A 75 -7.80 -0.22 17.32
C GLY A 75 -8.57 -1.53 17.36
N VAL A 76 -9.49 -1.63 18.33
CA VAL A 76 -10.35 -2.79 18.55
C VAL A 76 -11.81 -2.35 18.54
N GLU A 77 -12.57 -2.87 17.57
CA GLU A 77 -13.98 -2.56 17.40
C GLU A 77 -14.84 -3.83 17.44
N SER A 78 -16.13 -3.68 17.77
CA SER A 78 -17.10 -4.77 17.72
C SER A 78 -17.65 -4.91 16.31
N TRP A 79 -17.30 -6.02 15.64
CA TRP A 79 -17.75 -6.31 14.30
C TRP A 79 -18.88 -7.33 14.33
N THR A 80 -19.93 -7.11 13.53
CA THR A 80 -20.83 -8.21 13.12
C THR A 80 -19.97 -9.30 12.49
N MET A 81 -20.33 -10.57 12.65
CA MET A 81 -19.58 -11.69 12.09
C MET A 81 -20.51 -12.55 11.27
N TYR A 82 -19.99 -13.25 10.26
CA TYR A 82 -20.76 -14.20 9.47
C TYR A 82 -20.03 -15.54 9.36
N ASP A 83 -20.76 -16.62 9.14
CA ASP A 83 -20.18 -17.93 8.81
C ASP A 83 -19.86 -18.07 7.32
N GLN A 84 -19.38 -19.25 6.92
CA GLN A 84 -19.04 -19.54 5.53
C GLN A 84 -20.25 -19.52 4.60
N ASN A 85 -21.46 -19.74 5.12
CA ASN A 85 -22.72 -19.69 4.39
C ASN A 85 -23.36 -18.29 4.41
N GLY A 86 -22.71 -17.30 5.04
CA GLY A 86 -23.23 -15.95 5.18
C GLY A 86 -24.28 -15.79 6.28
N ASN A 87 -24.44 -16.76 7.19
CA ASN A 87 -25.35 -16.60 8.32
C ASN A 87 -24.70 -15.73 9.41
N PRO A 88 -25.48 -14.84 10.07
CA PRO A 88 -24.97 -13.98 11.12
C PRO A 88 -24.51 -14.79 12.33
N LYS A 89 -23.36 -14.40 12.88
CA LYS A 89 -22.77 -14.87 14.13
C LYS A 89 -22.78 -13.76 15.15
N LYS A 90 -22.58 -14.13 16.42
CA LYS A 90 -22.39 -13.17 17.51
C LYS A 90 -21.26 -12.19 17.14
N PRO A 91 -21.47 -10.87 17.32
CA PRO A 91 -20.43 -9.89 17.11
C PRO A 91 -19.18 -10.20 17.93
N LYS A 92 -18.01 -9.86 17.39
CA LYS A 92 -16.72 -10.05 18.07
C LYS A 92 -15.94 -8.75 18.11
N ARG A 93 -15.33 -8.49 19.26
CA ARG A 93 -14.33 -7.43 19.40
C ARG A 93 -13.02 -7.90 18.79
N MET A 94 -12.62 -7.28 17.69
CA MET A 94 -11.45 -7.68 16.93
C MET A 94 -10.59 -6.45 16.62
N ALA A 95 -9.28 -6.64 16.61
CA ALA A 95 -8.37 -5.66 16.10
C ALA A 95 -8.55 -5.50 14.59
N TYR A 96 -8.35 -4.30 14.07
CA TYR A 96 -8.40 -4.03 12.64
C TYR A 96 -7.32 -3.03 12.20
N GLY A 97 -7.01 -3.07 10.91
CA GLY A 97 -6.02 -2.20 10.29
C GLY A 97 -6.40 -1.73 8.89
N GLU A 98 -5.58 -0.81 8.40
CA GLU A 98 -5.72 -0.17 7.09
C GLU A 98 -4.38 -0.11 6.35
N LEU A 99 -4.41 -0.30 5.03
CA LEU A 99 -3.24 -0.14 4.17
C LEU A 99 -3.07 1.31 3.74
N LEU A 100 -2.07 2.00 4.31
CA LEU A 100 -1.88 3.44 4.15
C LEU A 100 -0.39 3.78 4.02
N LEU A 101 -0.10 4.99 3.54
CA LEU A 101 1.22 5.59 3.71
C LEU A 101 1.37 6.13 5.15
N PRO A 102 2.60 6.18 5.70
CA PRO A 102 2.91 6.76 7.02
C PRO A 102 2.91 8.30 6.99
N VAL A 103 1.99 8.93 6.26
CA VAL A 103 1.90 10.39 6.11
C VAL A 103 0.51 10.87 6.49
N PRO A 104 0.36 12.12 6.95
CA PRO A 104 -0.96 12.71 7.16
C PRO A 104 -1.76 12.73 5.86
N GLU A 105 -3.06 12.45 5.96
CA GLU A 105 -4.00 12.58 4.84
C GLU A 105 -3.92 13.97 4.22
N TYR A 106 -3.97 14.05 2.89
CA TYR A 106 -3.92 15.29 2.11
C TYR A 106 -2.64 16.11 2.29
N SER A 107 -1.56 15.51 2.78
CA SER A 107 -0.24 16.16 2.80
C SER A 107 0.41 16.13 1.41
N GLU A 108 1.31 17.08 1.13
CA GLU A 108 2.09 17.05 -0.12
C GLU A 108 2.99 15.79 -0.25
N GLU A 109 3.22 15.12 0.88
CA GLU A 109 3.96 13.87 1.02
C GLU A 109 3.10 12.64 0.68
N ASP A 110 1.78 12.80 0.52
CA ASP A 110 0.88 11.77 0.00
C ASP A 110 1.03 11.65 -1.52
N THR A 111 2.04 10.88 -1.91
CA THR A 111 2.31 10.55 -3.31
C THR A 111 1.26 9.61 -3.90
N LEU A 112 0.54 8.85 -3.06
CA LEU A 112 -0.55 7.96 -3.50
C LEU A 112 -1.72 8.75 -4.06
N TYR A 113 -2.13 9.83 -3.40
CA TYR A 113 -3.24 10.66 -3.86
C TYR A 113 -3.05 11.12 -5.32
N LYS A 114 -1.85 11.61 -5.66
CA LYS A 114 -1.56 12.11 -7.01
C LYS A 114 -1.66 11.04 -8.09
N VAL A 115 -1.15 9.84 -7.81
CA VAL A 115 -1.21 8.74 -8.80
C VAL A 115 -2.60 8.11 -8.88
N ALA A 116 -3.35 8.10 -7.78
CA ALA A 116 -4.74 7.66 -7.77
C ALA A 116 -5.62 8.59 -8.61
N GLU A 117 -5.53 9.90 -8.40
CA GLU A 117 -6.27 10.90 -9.19
C GLU A 117 -5.91 10.84 -10.69
N GLU A 118 -4.60 10.78 -11.04
CA GLU A 118 -4.19 10.63 -12.46
C GLU A 118 -4.79 9.36 -13.09
N PHE A 119 -4.92 8.29 -12.32
CA PHE A 119 -5.48 7.04 -12.80
C PHE A 119 -7.00 7.07 -12.91
N ASP A 120 -7.69 7.63 -11.91
CA ASP A 120 -9.15 7.73 -11.88
C ASP A 120 -9.65 8.64 -13.01
N GLU A 121 -9.02 9.81 -13.22
CA GLU A 121 -9.32 10.69 -14.36
C GLU A 121 -9.16 9.94 -15.70
N ALA A 122 -8.12 9.11 -15.83
CA ALA A 122 -7.92 8.32 -17.03
C ALA A 122 -8.99 7.23 -17.20
N CYS A 123 -9.39 6.57 -16.13
CA CYS A 123 -10.49 5.59 -16.15
C CYS A 123 -11.80 6.23 -16.60
N GLU A 124 -12.14 7.41 -16.06
CA GLU A 124 -13.34 8.16 -16.45
C GLU A 124 -13.31 8.57 -17.93
N MET A 125 -12.17 9.11 -18.40
CA MET A 125 -12.01 9.49 -19.82
C MET A 125 -12.13 8.32 -20.79
N GLU A 126 -11.79 7.11 -20.34
CA GLU A 126 -11.84 5.89 -21.15
C GLU A 126 -13.18 5.13 -21.05
N GLY A 127 -14.18 5.71 -20.38
CA GLY A 127 -15.54 5.18 -20.30
C GLY A 127 -15.83 4.29 -19.09
N GLY A 128 -14.93 4.26 -18.10
CA GLY A 128 -15.07 3.47 -16.89
C GLY A 128 -16.11 4.02 -15.92
N LEU A 129 -17.39 3.78 -16.19
CA LEU A 129 -18.49 4.29 -15.38
C LEU A 129 -18.74 3.45 -14.13
N THR A 130 -18.56 2.13 -14.22
CA THR A 130 -18.88 1.19 -13.13
C THR A 130 -17.64 0.50 -12.54
N GLY A 131 -16.49 0.62 -13.21
CA GLY A 131 -15.28 -0.14 -12.89
C GLY A 131 -15.31 -1.59 -13.40
N ASP A 132 -16.34 -1.98 -14.14
CA ASP A 132 -16.38 -3.25 -14.88
C ASP A 132 -15.45 -3.17 -16.10
N PHE A 133 -14.72 -4.24 -16.38
CA PHE A 133 -13.87 -4.31 -17.57
C PHE A 133 -14.69 -4.33 -18.86
N ASP A 134 -15.95 -4.77 -18.82
CA ASP A 134 -16.87 -4.80 -19.96
C ASP A 134 -17.28 -3.38 -20.43
N ASP A 135 -17.12 -2.35 -19.58
CA ASP A 135 -17.37 -0.96 -19.96
C ASP A 135 -16.28 -0.41 -20.90
N TYR A 136 -15.09 -1.00 -20.91
CA TYR A 136 -13.94 -0.47 -21.65
C TYR A 136 -13.76 -1.14 -23.01
N SER A 137 -13.38 -0.35 -24.01
CA SER A 137 -12.89 -0.92 -25.27
C SER A 137 -11.56 -1.67 -25.05
N PRO A 138 -11.21 -2.67 -25.88
CA PRO A 138 -9.89 -3.31 -25.82
C PRO A 138 -8.72 -2.32 -25.96
N GLN A 139 -8.89 -1.24 -26.72
CA GLN A 139 -7.89 -0.17 -26.84
C GLN A 139 -7.74 0.60 -25.53
N SER A 140 -8.85 0.92 -24.88
CA SER A 140 -8.92 1.59 -23.57
C SER A 140 -8.25 0.76 -22.48
N ILE A 141 -8.56 -0.54 -22.38
CA ILE A 141 -7.91 -1.46 -21.43
C ILE A 141 -6.39 -1.45 -21.65
N ASN A 142 -5.91 -1.52 -22.90
CA ASN A 142 -4.48 -1.49 -23.19
C ASN A 142 -3.81 -0.14 -22.89
N LYS A 143 -4.54 0.98 -22.97
CA LYS A 143 -4.05 2.31 -22.58
C LYS A 143 -3.95 2.42 -21.07
N LEU A 144 -5.00 2.04 -20.34
CA LEU A 144 -5.05 2.05 -18.88
C LEU A 144 -4.05 1.07 -18.27
N LEU A 145 -3.85 -0.12 -18.86
CA LEU A 145 -2.80 -1.06 -18.46
C LEU A 145 -1.40 -0.43 -18.50
N ARG A 146 -1.10 0.30 -19.58
CA ARG A 146 0.20 1.01 -19.72
C ARG A 146 0.34 2.13 -18.70
N LEU A 147 -0.75 2.85 -18.42
CA LEU A 147 -0.75 3.90 -17.41
C LEU A 147 -0.56 3.31 -16.01
N ALA A 148 -1.34 2.30 -15.62
CA ALA A 148 -1.20 1.61 -14.34
C ALA A 148 0.22 1.06 -14.14
N ALA A 149 0.81 0.44 -15.17
CA ALA A 149 2.19 -0.05 -15.13
C ALA A 149 3.24 1.07 -15.01
N LYS A 150 2.96 2.27 -15.53
CA LYS A 150 3.81 3.46 -15.34
C LYS A 150 3.67 3.99 -13.91
N LEU A 151 2.44 4.14 -13.42
CA LEU A 151 2.15 4.72 -12.11
C LEU A 151 2.63 3.83 -10.96
N THR A 152 2.48 2.51 -11.07
CA THR A 152 3.01 1.56 -10.08
C THR A 152 4.55 1.52 -10.02
N LYS A 153 5.25 1.92 -11.10
CA LYS A 153 6.70 2.13 -11.06
C LYS A 153 7.09 3.45 -10.41
N GLN A 154 6.25 4.47 -10.58
CA GLN A 154 6.45 5.79 -9.96
C GLN A 154 6.16 5.75 -8.47
N GLU A 155 5.08 5.07 -8.08
CA GLU A 155 4.64 4.87 -6.71
C GLU A 155 4.29 3.40 -6.49
N PRO A 156 5.24 2.59 -5.98
CA PRO A 156 5.02 1.18 -5.71
C PRO A 156 3.98 0.90 -4.63
N ALA A 157 3.60 1.87 -3.79
CA ALA A 157 2.49 1.71 -2.85
C ALA A 157 1.12 1.68 -3.54
N PHE A 158 1.03 2.01 -4.84
CA PHE A 158 -0.24 2.13 -5.57
C PHE A 158 -0.87 0.77 -5.88
N VAL A 159 -1.39 0.11 -4.84
CA VAL A 159 -2.03 -1.21 -4.89
C VAL A 159 -3.18 -1.24 -5.90
N ASP A 160 -3.90 -0.13 -6.09
CA ASP A 160 -5.02 -0.10 -7.02
C ASP A 160 -4.58 -0.23 -8.48
N GLY A 161 -3.44 0.39 -8.83
CA GLY A 161 -2.82 0.19 -10.14
C GLY A 161 -2.39 -1.26 -10.38
N TYR A 162 -1.95 -1.99 -9.35
CA TYR A 162 -1.69 -3.43 -9.46
C TYR A 162 -2.98 -4.25 -9.59
N ALA A 163 -3.99 -3.92 -8.79
CA ALA A 163 -5.30 -4.57 -8.83
C ALA A 163 -5.94 -4.44 -10.22
N PHE A 164 -5.90 -3.24 -10.82
CA PHE A 164 -6.35 -3.00 -12.18
C PHE A 164 -5.56 -3.84 -13.20
N GLN A 165 -4.21 -3.85 -13.12
CA GLN A 165 -3.39 -4.65 -14.03
C GLN A 165 -3.75 -6.14 -13.99
N VAL A 166 -3.91 -6.68 -12.79
CA VAL A 166 -4.26 -8.09 -12.57
C VAL A 166 -5.67 -8.37 -13.08
N GLY A 167 -6.65 -7.52 -12.78
CA GLY A 167 -8.01 -7.65 -13.30
C GLY A 167 -8.07 -7.63 -14.83
N ALA A 168 -7.36 -6.71 -15.47
CA ALA A 168 -7.26 -6.62 -16.92
C ALA A 168 -6.56 -7.83 -17.54
N TYR A 169 -5.53 -8.38 -16.89
CA TYR A 169 -4.90 -9.63 -17.34
C TYR A 169 -5.84 -10.83 -17.24
N VAL A 170 -6.61 -10.96 -16.16
CA VAL A 170 -7.62 -12.01 -16.02
C VAL A 170 -8.71 -11.87 -17.09
N HIS A 171 -9.26 -10.66 -17.27
CA HIS A 171 -10.29 -10.37 -18.26
C HIS A 171 -9.82 -10.69 -19.70
N THR A 172 -8.54 -10.48 -19.99
CA THR A 172 -7.93 -10.77 -21.31
C THR A 172 -7.27 -12.16 -21.39
N ALA A 173 -7.58 -13.08 -20.46
CA ALA A 173 -7.06 -14.45 -20.40
C ALA A 173 -5.51 -14.56 -20.34
N GLN A 174 -4.84 -13.53 -19.84
CA GLN A 174 -3.39 -13.51 -19.59
C GLN A 174 -3.07 -13.94 -18.14
N ASN A 175 -3.67 -15.03 -17.67
CA ASN A 175 -3.68 -15.41 -16.25
C ASN A 175 -2.29 -15.65 -15.66
N LYS A 176 -1.35 -16.23 -16.43
CA LYS A 176 0.06 -16.39 -15.97
C LYS A 176 0.75 -15.07 -15.66
N LYS A 177 0.44 -13.99 -16.40
CA LYS A 177 0.95 -12.65 -16.09
C LYS A 177 0.29 -12.10 -14.83
N ALA A 178 -1.01 -12.31 -14.67
CA ALA A 178 -1.74 -11.94 -13.45
C ALA A 178 -1.12 -12.61 -12.21
N ILE A 179 -0.88 -13.92 -12.26
CA ILE A 179 -0.24 -14.68 -11.18
C ILE A 179 1.17 -14.13 -10.89
N SER A 180 2.00 -14.00 -11.93
CA SER A 180 3.39 -13.55 -11.77
C SER A 180 3.51 -12.17 -11.15
N LEU A 181 2.54 -11.29 -11.40
CA LEU A 181 2.48 -9.96 -10.81
C LEU A 181 1.91 -9.98 -9.39
N ALA A 182 0.77 -10.64 -9.18
CA ALA A 182 -0.01 -10.51 -7.95
C ALA A 182 0.52 -11.38 -6.80
N GLU A 183 0.99 -12.59 -7.07
CA GLU A 183 1.42 -13.54 -6.04
C GLU A 183 2.46 -12.96 -5.06
N PRO A 184 3.59 -12.37 -5.52
CA PRO A 184 4.55 -11.76 -4.61
C PRO A 184 4.00 -10.56 -3.83
N LEU A 185 3.13 -9.75 -4.45
CA LEU A 185 2.54 -8.56 -3.81
C LEU A 185 1.56 -8.95 -2.70
N VAL A 186 0.70 -9.93 -2.97
CA VAL A 186 -0.26 -10.46 -2.00
C VAL A 186 0.47 -11.11 -0.82
N ALA A 187 1.53 -11.89 -1.10
CA ALA A 187 2.37 -12.46 -0.05
C ALA A 187 2.99 -11.39 0.85
N LEU A 188 3.59 -10.36 0.26
CA LEU A 188 4.20 -9.25 0.99
C LEU A 188 3.18 -8.50 1.86
N ILE A 189 1.97 -8.21 1.35
CA ILE A 189 0.92 -7.56 2.14
C ILE A 189 0.49 -8.43 3.32
N PHE A 190 0.36 -9.75 3.14
CA PHE A 190 0.09 -10.65 4.26
C PHE A 190 1.18 -10.63 5.33
N ASP A 191 2.45 -10.53 4.93
CA ASP A 191 3.57 -10.40 5.87
C ASP A 191 3.51 -9.07 6.64
N MET A 192 3.14 -7.97 5.97
CA MET A 192 2.90 -6.67 6.62
C MET A 192 1.78 -6.74 7.66
N ILE A 193 0.66 -7.40 7.33
CA ILE A 193 -0.47 -7.61 8.24
C ILE A 193 -0.03 -8.44 9.46
N ALA A 194 0.70 -9.54 9.24
CA ALA A 194 1.19 -10.40 10.30
C ALA A 194 2.16 -9.67 11.24
N LYS A 195 3.07 -8.86 10.67
CA LYS A 195 3.99 -8.01 11.43
C LYS A 195 3.24 -7.00 12.30
N CYS A 196 2.28 -6.28 11.73
CA CYS A 196 1.47 -5.31 12.48
C CYS A 196 0.68 -5.97 13.63
N ALA A 197 0.11 -7.16 13.39
CA ALA A 197 -0.58 -7.93 14.44
C ALA A 197 0.38 -8.33 15.58
N ALA A 198 1.59 -8.79 15.24
CA ALA A 198 2.60 -9.16 16.22
C ALA A 198 3.08 -7.97 17.07
N GLU A 199 3.35 -6.82 16.44
CA GLU A 199 3.76 -5.58 17.10
C GLU A 199 2.73 -5.10 18.13
N HIS A 200 1.44 -5.25 17.81
CA HIS A 200 0.34 -4.87 18.69
C HIS A 200 -0.15 -6.01 19.60
N LYS A 201 0.56 -7.16 19.61
CA LYS A 201 0.24 -8.35 20.42
C LYS A 201 -1.20 -8.85 20.23
N THR A 202 -1.73 -8.71 19.02
CA THR A 202 -3.07 -9.18 18.66
C THR A 202 -2.96 -10.56 18.01
N LYS A 203 -3.91 -11.45 18.30
CA LYS A 203 -3.91 -12.81 17.71
C LYS A 203 -4.27 -12.81 16.22
N ALA A 204 -5.05 -11.82 15.80
CA ALA A 204 -5.51 -11.64 14.44
C ALA A 204 -5.84 -10.17 14.23
N LEU A 205 -5.61 -9.69 13.01
CA LEU A 205 -5.92 -8.34 12.55
C LEU A 205 -6.87 -8.45 11.36
N LEU A 206 -8.04 -7.85 11.47
CA LEU A 206 -8.97 -7.75 10.34
C LEU A 206 -8.50 -6.65 9.38
N MET A 207 -8.77 -6.84 8.09
CA MET A 207 -8.59 -5.80 7.07
C MET A 207 -9.95 -5.51 6.41
N PRO A 208 -10.80 -4.67 7.04
CA PRO A 208 -12.18 -4.50 6.61
C PRO A 208 -12.28 -3.88 5.22
N TYR A 209 -13.14 -4.45 4.37
CA TYR A 209 -13.43 -3.90 3.03
C TYR A 209 -14.13 -2.52 3.08
N ALA A 210 -14.78 -2.21 4.20
CA ALA A 210 -15.44 -0.92 4.42
C ALA A 210 -14.46 0.27 4.37
N HIS A 211 -13.20 0.06 4.74
CA HIS A 211 -12.15 1.07 4.59
C HIS A 211 -11.67 1.11 3.15
N LEU A 212 -11.78 2.29 2.51
CA LEU A 212 -11.45 2.47 1.09
C LEU A 212 -10.01 2.07 0.78
N SER A 213 -9.10 2.37 1.69
CA SER A 213 -7.67 2.02 1.70
C SER A 213 -7.40 0.52 1.52
N ASN A 214 -8.31 -0.34 2.00
CA ASN A 214 -8.16 -1.80 1.91
C ASN A 214 -8.71 -2.40 0.61
N ARG A 215 -9.65 -1.73 -0.06
CA ARG A 215 -10.33 -2.27 -1.25
C ARG A 215 -9.39 -2.67 -2.37
N PRO A 216 -8.33 -1.90 -2.70
CA PRO A 216 -7.34 -2.32 -3.69
C PRO A 216 -6.73 -3.68 -3.41
N PHE A 217 -6.38 -3.98 -2.16
CA PHE A 217 -5.81 -5.27 -1.78
C PHE A 217 -6.82 -6.42 -1.94
N HIS A 218 -8.08 -6.20 -1.54
CA HIS A 218 -9.14 -7.19 -1.75
C HIS A 218 -9.35 -7.48 -3.24
N ARG A 219 -9.38 -6.45 -4.11
CA ARG A 219 -9.48 -6.61 -5.57
C ARG A 219 -8.27 -7.33 -6.15
N LEU A 220 -7.06 -6.99 -5.70
CA LEU A 220 -5.81 -7.65 -6.11
C LEU A 220 -5.84 -9.15 -5.77
N ALA A 221 -6.19 -9.50 -4.53
CA ALA A 221 -6.28 -10.88 -4.10
C ALA A 221 -7.40 -11.65 -4.83
N HIS A 222 -8.54 -11.01 -5.09
CA HIS A 222 -9.61 -11.59 -5.88
C HIS A 222 -9.16 -11.92 -7.31
N GLY A 223 -8.49 -10.98 -7.98
CA GLY A 223 -7.91 -11.21 -9.31
C GLY A 223 -6.89 -12.37 -9.33
N LEU A 224 -6.05 -12.48 -8.30
CA LEU A 224 -5.12 -13.62 -8.17
C LEU A 224 -5.85 -14.96 -7.98
N VAL A 225 -6.91 -15.00 -7.17
CA VAL A 225 -7.74 -16.21 -7.02
C VAL A 225 -8.32 -16.63 -8.37
N LEU A 226 -8.93 -15.70 -9.13
CA LEU A 226 -9.47 -16.02 -10.44
C LEU A 226 -8.40 -16.51 -11.42
N ALA A 227 -7.21 -15.89 -11.41
CA ALA A 227 -6.11 -16.31 -12.24
C ALA A 227 -5.64 -17.74 -11.91
N TYR A 228 -5.55 -18.12 -10.63
CA TYR A 228 -5.24 -19.50 -10.23
C TYR A 228 -6.29 -20.49 -10.73
N LEU A 229 -7.58 -20.16 -10.59
CA LEU A 229 -8.66 -21.05 -11.03
C LEU A 229 -8.64 -21.25 -12.55
N ALA A 230 -8.39 -20.18 -13.31
CA ALA A 230 -8.28 -20.24 -14.76
C ALA A 230 -7.06 -21.04 -15.26
N GLU A 231 -5.99 -21.13 -14.46
CA GLU A 231 -4.82 -21.99 -14.72
C GLU A 231 -4.93 -23.38 -14.06
N HIS A 232 -6.11 -23.74 -13.53
CA HIS A 232 -6.38 -25.00 -12.82
C HIS A 232 -5.52 -25.23 -11.57
N GLU A 233 -4.96 -24.17 -10.98
CA GLU A 233 -4.28 -24.19 -9.67
C GLU A 233 -5.31 -24.07 -8.52
N THR A 234 -6.34 -24.94 -8.54
CA THR A 234 -7.52 -24.84 -7.66
C THR A 234 -7.17 -24.79 -6.19
N GLU A 235 -6.21 -25.60 -5.75
CA GLU A 235 -5.81 -25.65 -4.35
C GLU A 235 -5.28 -24.29 -3.87
N LYS A 236 -4.46 -23.62 -4.69
CA LYS A 236 -3.95 -22.28 -4.38
C LYS A 236 -5.07 -21.24 -4.37
N GLY A 237 -5.92 -21.26 -5.39
CA GLY A 237 -7.07 -20.35 -5.50
C GLY A 237 -8.00 -20.45 -4.28
N VAL A 238 -8.43 -21.66 -3.94
CA VAL A 238 -9.30 -21.92 -2.77
C VAL A 238 -8.59 -21.61 -1.46
N SER A 239 -7.31 -21.93 -1.32
CA SER A 239 -6.54 -21.60 -0.12
C SER A 239 -6.43 -20.10 0.10
N LEU A 240 -6.16 -19.32 -0.95
CA LEU A 240 -6.13 -17.86 -0.88
C LEU A 240 -7.52 -17.29 -0.57
N ALA A 241 -8.59 -17.79 -1.22
CA ALA A 241 -9.96 -17.38 -0.93
C ALA A 241 -10.34 -17.59 0.54
N LYS A 242 -9.96 -18.73 1.14
CA LYS A 242 -10.16 -18.99 2.58
C LYS A 242 -9.41 -17.99 3.46
N ARG A 243 -8.14 -17.71 3.14
CA ARG A 243 -7.33 -16.70 3.86
C ARG A 243 -7.97 -15.32 3.80
N MET A 244 -8.47 -14.91 2.62
CA MET A 244 -9.15 -13.61 2.47
C MET A 244 -10.48 -13.56 3.24
N LEU A 245 -11.25 -14.66 3.26
CA LEU A 245 -12.46 -14.76 4.06
C LEU A 245 -12.18 -14.69 5.57
N ASP A 246 -11.10 -15.33 6.04
CA ASP A 246 -10.65 -15.24 7.43
C ASP A 246 -10.18 -13.82 7.80
N LEU A 247 -9.54 -13.12 6.85
CA LEU A 247 -9.08 -11.74 7.02
C LEU A 247 -10.23 -10.74 7.12
N TRP A 248 -11.33 -10.98 6.39
CA TRP A 248 -12.55 -10.19 6.48
C TRP A 248 -13.83 -11.01 6.23
N PRO A 249 -14.50 -11.52 7.28
CA PRO A 249 -15.64 -12.40 7.09
C PRO A 249 -16.94 -11.68 6.69
N ASN A 250 -17.00 -10.35 6.69
CA ASN A 250 -18.28 -9.63 6.62
C ASN A 250 -18.72 -9.19 5.23
N ASP A 251 -17.80 -9.04 4.29
CA ASP A 251 -18.09 -8.53 2.94
C ASP A 251 -17.21 -9.24 1.91
N ASN A 252 -17.47 -10.54 1.75
CA ASN A 252 -16.64 -11.44 0.95
C ASN A 252 -17.49 -12.58 0.35
N ILE A 253 -18.64 -12.22 -0.20
CA ILE A 253 -19.56 -13.20 -0.81
C ILE A 253 -18.90 -13.90 -2.01
N GLY A 254 -18.10 -13.19 -2.80
CA GLY A 254 -17.34 -13.77 -3.92
C GLY A 254 -16.42 -14.90 -3.48
N PHE A 255 -15.63 -14.70 -2.42
CA PHE A 255 -14.78 -15.78 -1.89
C PHE A 255 -15.59 -16.95 -1.32
N ARG A 256 -16.77 -16.72 -0.73
CA ARG A 256 -17.64 -17.82 -0.28
C ARG A 256 -18.10 -18.68 -1.44
N PHE A 257 -18.55 -18.06 -2.53
CA PHE A 257 -18.94 -18.78 -3.75
C PHE A 257 -17.77 -19.61 -4.28
N ILE A 258 -16.59 -19.00 -4.43
CA ILE A 258 -15.38 -19.71 -4.89
C ILE A 258 -14.99 -20.88 -3.97
N ILE A 259 -15.15 -20.74 -2.65
CA ILE A 259 -14.82 -21.82 -1.72
C ILE A 259 -15.82 -22.98 -1.84
N ALA A 260 -17.10 -22.68 -2.06
CA ALA A 260 -18.16 -23.67 -2.16
C ALA A 260 -18.17 -24.39 -3.52
N ASP A 261 -18.00 -23.63 -4.61
CA ASP A 261 -17.91 -24.11 -5.98
C ASP A 261 -16.84 -23.32 -6.75
N PRO A 262 -15.58 -23.81 -6.77
CA PRO A 262 -14.46 -23.09 -7.38
C PRO A 262 -14.56 -22.91 -8.90
N TYR A 263 -15.43 -23.67 -9.57
CA TYR A 263 -15.56 -23.62 -11.02
C TYR A 263 -16.94 -23.14 -11.48
N GLY A 264 -17.95 -23.15 -10.60
CA GLY A 264 -19.30 -22.72 -10.94
C GLY A 264 -19.86 -23.53 -12.10
N ASN A 265 -20.49 -24.67 -11.83
CA ASN A 265 -21.31 -25.27 -12.88
C ASN A 265 -22.64 -24.49 -12.92
N ASP A 266 -22.88 -23.75 -14.00
CA ASP A 266 -24.23 -23.24 -14.33
C ASP A 266 -25.26 -24.38 -14.40
#